data_AF-A0A330JW12-F1
#
_entry.id   AF-A0A330JW12-F1
#
_cell.length_a   1.000
_cell.length_b   1.000
_cell.length_c   1.000
_cell.angle_alpha   90.00
_cell.angle_beta   90.00
_cell.angle_gamma   90.00
#
_symmetry.space_group_name_H-M   'P 1'
#
loop_
_entity.id
_entity.type
_entity.pdbx_description
1 polymer ?
#
loop_
_entity_poly.entity_id
_entity_poly.type
_entity_poly.pdbx_seq_one_letter_code
_entity_poly.pdbx_strand_id
1 'polypeptide(L)'
;MGNKAVSGLAALLALTCVVPALAESLGTGSSLDRRVQTAVYSPDNVYRIQASVGRTSLVQLPANETINEASGLMVSGDPKAWSIGPNKAGNLVAIKPTTDQEPNTNLVINTNRHTYLLELKLVTRAADMTYALRFTYPEPPKKSGAVRRDPGNPCDGPVQNGPYQKRSNAKSKSIGPYEGWDNGMLTCFRFTGNGPRPTLYQVLPDGTETVADMHNEKNVVVVHGVGQLFRFRLNGLVVETRPTAQVNTGYNFNGTTTGEIRELKHAEQ
;
A
#
# COMPACT_ATOMS: atom_id res chain seq x y z
N MET A 1 30.63 -19.23 -52.33
CA MET A 1 29.53 -19.42 -51.37
C MET A 1 29.99 -20.38 -50.28
N GLY A 2 29.77 -20.06 -49.00
CA GLY A 2 29.90 -21.00 -47.89
C GLY A 2 30.91 -20.63 -46.79
N ASN A 3 30.55 -19.65 -45.94
CA ASN A 3 31.24 -19.34 -44.68
C ASN A 3 31.18 -20.51 -43.70
N LYS A 4 32.30 -20.82 -43.03
CA LYS A 4 32.31 -21.68 -41.83
C LYS A 4 32.12 -20.80 -40.59
N ALA A 5 31.01 -21.03 -39.88
CA ALA A 5 30.70 -20.37 -38.62
C ALA A 5 31.54 -20.96 -37.48
N VAL A 6 32.30 -20.11 -36.79
CA VAL A 6 32.92 -20.43 -35.50
C VAL A 6 31.96 -19.95 -34.43
N SER A 7 31.42 -20.89 -33.64
CA SER A 7 30.51 -20.60 -32.53
C SER A 7 31.31 -20.26 -31.29
N GLY A 8 31.41 -18.97 -30.96
CA GLY A 8 32.02 -18.49 -29.72
C GLY A 8 30.97 -18.35 -28.62
N LEU A 9 31.08 -19.18 -27.58
CA LEU A 9 30.24 -19.12 -26.39
C LEU A 9 30.69 -17.92 -25.52
N ALA A 10 29.96 -16.80 -25.56
CA ALA A 10 30.21 -15.64 -24.71
C ALA A 10 29.57 -15.86 -23.33
N ALA A 11 30.39 -16.16 -22.31
CA ALA A 11 29.96 -16.16 -20.92
C ALA A 11 29.84 -14.71 -20.41
N LEU A 12 28.61 -14.24 -20.21
CA LEU A 12 28.33 -12.95 -19.55
C LEU A 12 28.61 -13.09 -18.04
N LEU A 13 29.71 -12.49 -17.57
CA LEU A 13 29.99 -12.32 -16.14
C LEU A 13 29.07 -11.22 -15.58
N ALA A 14 28.07 -11.59 -14.79
CA ALA A 14 27.26 -10.63 -14.05
C ALA A 14 28.08 -10.05 -12.88
N LEU A 15 28.64 -8.84 -13.03
CA LEU A 15 29.22 -8.10 -11.92
C LEU A 15 28.09 -7.68 -10.96
N THR A 16 27.95 -8.40 -9.85
CA THR A 16 27.19 -7.92 -8.70
C THR A 16 27.97 -6.78 -8.06
N CYS A 17 27.55 -5.53 -8.28
CA CYS A 17 28.07 -4.39 -7.54
C CYS A 17 27.68 -4.50 -6.07
N VAL A 18 28.59 -5.00 -5.24
CA VAL A 18 28.48 -4.90 -3.79
C VAL A 18 28.80 -3.45 -3.42
N VAL A 19 27.78 -2.68 -3.07
CA VAL A 19 27.98 -1.31 -2.59
C VAL A 19 28.52 -1.39 -1.15
N PRO A 20 29.70 -0.85 -0.85
CA PRO A 20 30.24 -0.91 0.50
C PRO A 20 29.37 -0.09 1.45
N ALA A 21 29.02 -0.67 2.61
CA ALA A 21 28.36 0.05 3.68
C ALA A 21 29.36 1.01 4.34
N LEU A 22 29.06 2.32 4.34
CA LEU A 22 29.83 3.30 5.08
C LEU A 22 29.48 3.19 6.57
N ALA A 23 30.49 3.26 7.44
CA ALA A 23 30.33 3.07 8.89
C ALA A 23 29.51 4.17 9.59
N GLU A 24 29.46 5.36 8.99
CA GLU A 24 28.69 6.51 9.49
C GLU A 24 28.39 7.48 8.36
N SER A 25 27.30 8.24 8.52
CA SER A 25 26.81 9.20 7.53
C SER A 25 26.78 10.63 8.07
N LEU A 26 27.09 11.59 7.20
CA LEU A 26 26.78 12.99 7.43
C LEU A 26 25.43 13.32 6.80
N GLY A 27 24.68 14.22 7.44
CA GLY A 27 23.47 14.74 6.82
C GLY A 27 23.79 15.62 5.60
N THR A 28 22.82 15.73 4.70
CA THR A 28 22.90 16.64 3.55
C THR A 28 22.70 18.07 4.03
N GLY A 29 23.67 18.94 3.76
CA GLY A 29 23.60 20.36 4.12
C GLY A 29 22.52 21.12 3.35
N SER A 30 21.93 22.13 4.00
CA SER A 30 20.99 23.07 3.39
C SER A 30 21.69 23.95 2.34
N SER A 31 20.92 24.46 1.38
CA SER A 31 21.39 25.40 0.37
C SER A 31 21.80 26.76 0.97
N LEU A 32 21.22 27.15 2.10
CA LEU A 32 21.50 28.44 2.76
C LEU A 32 22.68 28.36 3.74
N ASP A 33 22.87 27.24 4.42
CA ASP A 33 24.02 26.98 5.29
C ASP A 33 24.26 25.45 5.35
N ARG A 34 25.43 25.01 4.89
CA ARG A 34 25.78 23.58 4.80
C ARG A 34 25.88 22.90 6.17
N ARG A 35 26.00 23.69 7.25
CA ARG A 35 26.07 23.21 8.63
C ARG A 35 24.69 22.87 9.20
N VAL A 36 23.62 23.32 8.54
CA VAL A 36 22.25 22.88 8.82
C VAL A 36 21.97 21.67 7.94
N GLN A 37 22.02 20.49 8.53
CA GLN A 37 22.01 19.20 7.84
C GLN A 37 20.69 18.47 8.03
N THR A 38 20.30 17.67 7.03
CA THR A 38 19.16 16.76 7.07
C THR A 38 19.61 15.36 6.66
N ALA A 39 19.31 14.35 7.47
CA ALA A 39 19.61 12.96 7.20
C ALA A 39 18.33 12.14 7.03
N VAL A 40 18.36 11.13 6.14
CA VAL A 40 17.29 10.15 6.04
C VAL A 40 17.45 9.14 7.18
N TYR A 41 16.42 9.01 8.02
CA TYR A 41 16.44 8.08 9.14
C TYR A 41 16.41 6.62 8.66
N SER A 42 17.26 5.83 9.29
CA SER A 42 17.33 4.37 9.26
C SER A 42 17.74 3.91 10.66
N PRO A 43 17.14 2.84 11.20
CA PRO A 43 17.53 2.26 12.48
C PRO A 43 18.94 1.65 12.45
N ASP A 44 19.44 1.29 11.27
CA ASP A 44 20.71 0.58 11.08
C ASP A 44 21.87 1.51 10.69
N ASN A 45 21.70 2.82 10.84
CA ASN A 45 22.68 3.82 10.41
C ASN A 45 23.17 4.68 11.59
N VAL A 46 24.46 5.04 11.56
CA VAL A 46 25.10 5.93 12.53
C VAL A 46 25.27 7.32 11.91
N TYR A 47 24.91 8.37 12.65
CA TYR A 47 25.00 9.75 12.16
C TYR A 47 26.09 10.53 12.87
N ARG A 48 26.98 11.17 12.11
CA ARG A 48 28.05 12.00 12.67
C ARG A 48 27.53 13.39 13.03
N ILE A 49 27.79 13.82 14.26
CA ILE A 49 27.67 15.23 14.69
C ILE A 49 29.07 15.81 14.84
N GLN A 50 29.39 16.79 13.99
CA GLN A 50 30.62 17.55 14.13
C GLN A 50 30.37 18.74 15.06
N ALA A 51 31.02 18.75 16.22
CA ALA A 51 30.83 19.78 17.23
C ALA A 51 32.12 20.57 17.47
N SER A 52 32.01 21.79 17.98
CA SER A 52 33.15 22.68 18.22
C SER A 52 33.01 23.33 19.60
N VAL A 53 34.11 23.38 20.36
CA VAL A 53 34.14 24.02 21.69
C VAL A 53 33.67 25.47 21.59
N GLY A 54 32.86 25.90 22.56
CA GLY A 54 32.26 27.22 22.58
C GLY A 54 31.05 27.39 21.66
N ARG A 55 30.60 26.33 20.96
CA ARG A 55 29.40 26.33 20.11
C ARG A 55 28.46 25.19 20.49
N THR A 56 27.20 25.29 20.05
CA THR A 56 26.16 24.29 20.33
C THR A 56 25.71 23.65 19.03
N SER A 57 25.81 22.33 18.94
CA SER A 57 25.16 21.54 17.89
C SER A 57 23.78 21.14 18.37
N LEU A 58 22.80 21.16 17.46
CA LEU A 58 21.43 20.78 17.77
C LEU A 58 21.04 19.50 17.03
N VAL A 59 20.42 18.54 17.72
CA VAL A 59 19.66 17.47 17.08
C VAL A 59 18.19 17.81 17.19
N GLN A 60 17.51 17.90 16.05
CA GLN A 60 16.09 18.23 15.96
C GLN A 60 15.31 16.99 15.51
N LEU A 61 14.53 16.46 16.45
CA LEU A 61 13.60 15.38 16.23
C LEU A 61 12.29 15.92 15.60
N PRO A 62 11.49 15.05 14.96
CA PRO A 62 10.15 15.38 14.50
C PRO A 62 9.27 15.96 15.61
N ALA A 63 8.27 16.74 15.22
CA ALA A 63 7.34 17.37 16.16
C ALA A 63 6.50 16.35 16.97
N ASN A 64 6.34 15.12 16.48
CA ASN A 64 5.58 14.04 17.10
C ASN A 64 6.45 13.04 17.89
N GLU A 65 7.70 13.40 18.16
CA GLU A 65 8.69 12.54 18.80
C GLU A 65 9.34 13.24 19.99
N THR A 66 9.52 12.51 21.09
CA THR A 66 10.07 13.07 22.32
C THR A 66 10.89 12.03 23.11
N ILE A 67 11.92 12.51 23.80
CA ILE A 67 12.76 11.73 24.70
C ILE A 67 12.17 11.72 26.13
N ASN A 68 11.21 12.60 26.45
CA ASN A 68 10.75 12.77 27.83
C ASN A 68 9.70 11.75 28.29
N GLU A 69 9.40 10.74 27.48
CA GLU A 69 8.50 9.64 27.82
C GLU A 69 9.21 8.52 28.60
N ALA A 70 8.46 7.54 29.11
CA ALA A 70 8.99 6.45 29.94
C ALA A 70 10.06 5.59 29.24
N SER A 71 10.02 5.48 27.90
CA SER A 71 11.03 4.77 27.10
C SER A 71 12.27 5.63 26.79
N GLY A 72 12.27 6.90 27.18
CA GLY A 72 13.32 7.86 26.90
C GLY A 72 14.70 7.45 27.39
N LEU A 73 15.71 7.59 26.54
CA LEU A 73 17.11 7.39 26.92
C LEU A 73 18.00 8.40 26.21
N MET A 74 18.98 8.95 26.92
CA MET A 74 20.03 9.76 26.32
C MET A 74 21.35 9.49 27.06
N VAL A 75 22.26 8.77 26.40
CA VAL A 75 23.51 8.30 27.02
C VAL A 75 24.67 8.50 26.07
N SER A 76 25.72 9.16 26.54
CA SER A 76 27.01 9.31 25.85
C SER A 76 28.06 8.38 26.43
N GLY A 77 29.01 7.93 25.61
CA GLY A 77 30.14 7.12 26.07
C GLY A 77 31.09 7.88 27.01
N ASP A 78 31.27 9.18 26.81
CA ASP A 78 32.02 10.07 27.72
C ASP A 78 31.17 11.27 28.18
N PRO A 79 30.33 11.13 29.22
CA PRO A 79 29.47 12.22 29.69
C PRO A 79 30.22 13.38 30.34
N LYS A 80 31.54 13.26 30.63
CA LYS A 80 32.31 14.37 31.22
C LYS A 80 32.80 15.35 30.15
N ALA A 81 33.06 14.84 28.95
CA ALA A 81 33.51 15.63 27.81
C ALA A 81 32.38 16.41 27.10
N TRP A 82 31.11 16.16 27.46
CA TRP A 82 29.94 16.71 26.77
C TRP A 82 28.85 17.19 27.73
N SER A 83 28.35 18.40 27.49
CA SER A 83 27.10 18.88 28.05
C SER A 83 25.98 18.63 27.06
N ILE A 84 25.08 17.71 27.41
CA ILE A 84 23.98 17.25 26.55
C ILE A 84 22.65 17.42 27.30
N GLY A 85 21.65 18.00 26.65
CA GLY A 85 20.35 18.23 27.29
C GLY A 85 19.21 18.43 26.30
N PRO A 86 18.03 17.82 26.54
CA PRO A 86 16.84 18.12 25.76
C PRO A 86 16.19 19.44 26.19
N ASN A 87 15.37 20.02 25.31
CA ASN A 87 14.41 21.05 25.69
C ASN A 87 13.24 20.45 26.50
N LYS A 88 12.36 21.31 27.04
CA LYS A 88 11.18 20.87 27.81
C LYS A 88 10.24 19.94 27.03
N ALA A 89 10.16 20.11 25.71
CA ALA A 89 9.33 19.25 24.85
C ALA A 89 10.02 17.91 24.49
N GLY A 90 11.33 17.76 24.75
CA GLY A 90 12.08 16.54 24.49
C GLY A 90 12.38 16.24 23.02
N ASN A 91 12.12 17.19 22.12
CA ASN A 91 12.30 17.04 20.67
C ASN A 91 13.51 17.80 20.11
N LEU A 92 14.18 18.61 20.93
CA LEU A 92 15.42 19.30 20.58
C LEU A 92 16.49 18.91 21.59
N VAL A 93 17.63 18.38 21.14
CA VAL A 93 18.76 18.02 21.99
C VAL A 93 19.94 18.91 21.67
N ALA A 94 20.38 19.68 22.66
CA ALA A 94 21.59 20.47 22.56
C ALA A 94 22.80 19.61 22.94
N ILE A 95 23.86 19.68 22.13
CA ILE A 95 25.12 18.97 22.31
C ILE A 95 26.24 20.00 22.30
N LYS A 96 27.02 20.06 23.39
CA LYS A 96 28.13 20.99 23.55
C LYS A 96 29.36 20.26 24.08
N PRO A 97 30.49 20.25 23.36
CA PRO A 97 31.73 19.72 23.91
C PRO A 97 32.24 20.68 25.01
N THR A 98 32.64 20.13 26.15
CA THR A 98 33.18 20.88 27.29
C THR A 98 34.70 20.92 27.30
N THR A 99 35.35 19.99 26.58
CA THR A 99 36.80 19.84 26.47
C THR A 99 37.21 19.58 25.03
N ASP A 100 38.44 19.95 24.69
CA ASP A 100 39.10 19.62 23.43
C ASP A 100 40.06 18.42 23.53
N GLN A 101 40.22 17.86 24.74
CA GLN A 101 41.06 16.71 25.01
C GLN A 101 40.34 15.41 24.63
N GLU A 102 40.51 14.99 23.38
CA GLU A 102 40.01 13.72 22.81
C GLU A 102 38.54 13.37 23.14
N PRO A 103 37.58 14.28 22.95
CA PRO A 103 36.20 14.06 23.40
C PRO A 103 35.39 13.14 22.47
N ASN A 104 35.98 12.55 21.43
CA ASN A 104 35.23 11.79 20.43
C ASN A 104 34.60 10.55 21.08
N THR A 105 33.29 10.40 20.92
CA THR A 105 32.52 9.35 21.58
C THR A 105 31.18 9.13 20.89
N ASN A 106 30.44 8.11 21.29
CA ASN A 106 29.08 7.87 20.82
C ASN A 106 28.04 8.57 21.70
N LEU A 107 26.85 8.79 21.12
CA LEU A 107 25.65 9.23 21.82
C LEU A 107 24.46 8.41 21.30
N VAL A 108 23.74 7.78 22.22
CA VAL A 108 22.51 7.05 21.93
C VAL A 108 21.32 7.84 22.46
N ILE A 109 20.34 8.08 21.60
CA ILE A 109 19.09 8.75 21.94
C ILE A 109 17.95 7.79 21.63
N ASN A 110 17.19 7.37 22.65
CA ASN A 110 15.96 6.62 22.47
C ASN A 110 14.75 7.51 22.78
N THR A 111 13.75 7.46 21.92
CA THR A 111 12.51 8.24 22.04
C THR A 111 11.30 7.32 22.18
N ASN A 112 10.10 7.91 22.12
CA ASN A 112 8.84 7.17 21.99
C ASN A 112 8.63 6.53 20.61
N ARG A 113 9.47 6.82 19.60
CA ARG A 113 9.30 6.30 18.22
C ARG A 113 10.54 5.62 17.65
N HIS A 114 11.72 6.17 17.89
CA HIS A 114 12.95 5.79 17.20
C HIS A 114 14.16 5.80 18.14
N THR A 115 15.20 5.08 17.73
CA THR A 115 16.51 5.10 18.39
C THR A 115 17.52 5.69 17.41
N TYR A 116 18.27 6.70 17.86
CA TYR A 116 19.33 7.34 17.08
C TYR A 116 20.68 6.94 17.64
N LEU A 117 21.53 6.45 16.74
CA LEU A 117 22.93 6.16 17.01
C LEU A 117 23.76 7.30 16.42
N LEU A 118 24.45 8.05 17.28
CA LEU A 118 25.21 9.23 16.91
C LEU A 118 26.68 9.04 17.24
N GLU A 119 27.54 9.51 16.35
CA GLU A 119 28.99 9.61 16.55
C GLU A 119 29.34 11.10 16.74
N LEU A 120 29.84 11.46 17.92
CA LEU A 120 30.23 12.82 18.24
C LEU A 120 31.72 13.02 17.90
N LYS A 121 32.01 13.96 17.00
CA LYS A 121 33.39 14.30 16.64
C LYS A 121 33.67 15.78 16.86
N LEU A 122 34.79 16.07 17.50
CA LEU A 122 35.26 17.43 17.64
C LEU A 122 35.90 17.93 16.35
N VAL A 123 35.56 19.16 15.98
CA VAL A 123 36.18 19.91 14.88
C VAL A 123 36.66 21.28 15.37
N THR A 124 37.79 21.72 14.83
CA THR A 124 38.41 23.01 15.18
C THR A 124 37.84 24.16 14.34
N ARG A 125 37.55 23.91 13.05
CA ARG A 125 36.99 24.93 12.15
C ARG A 125 35.47 24.98 12.30
N ALA A 126 34.95 26.15 12.65
CA ALA A 126 33.51 26.41 12.77
C ALA A 126 32.71 26.19 11.47
N ALA A 127 33.39 26.16 10.32
CA ALA A 127 32.82 25.88 9.01
C ALA A 127 32.47 24.39 8.82
N ASP A 128 33.13 23.49 9.55
CA ASP A 128 32.92 22.03 9.45
C ASP A 128 31.85 21.53 10.42
N MET A 129 31.54 22.32 11.45
CA MET A 129 30.59 21.98 12.50
C MET A 129 29.18 21.72 11.94
N THR A 130 28.50 20.70 12.47
CA THR A 130 27.05 20.52 12.34
C THR A 130 26.34 21.47 13.32
N TYR A 131 25.69 22.50 12.80
CA TYR A 131 24.93 23.46 13.60
C TYR A 131 23.57 22.88 14.02
N ALA A 132 22.90 22.20 13.08
CA ALA A 132 21.68 21.46 13.35
C ALA A 132 21.63 20.20 12.48
N LEU A 133 21.24 19.06 13.05
CA LEU A 133 20.91 17.84 12.34
C LEU A 133 19.41 17.57 12.48
N ARG A 134 18.73 17.43 11.35
CA ARG A 134 17.31 17.07 11.24
C ARG A 134 17.18 15.69 10.62
N PHE A 135 16.05 15.05 10.87
CA PHE A 135 15.73 13.75 10.27
C PHE A 135 14.52 13.84 9.36
N THR A 136 14.63 13.21 8.19
CA THR A 136 13.50 12.88 7.32
C THR A 136 13.28 11.40 7.35
N TYR A 137 12.04 10.97 7.40
CA TYR A 137 11.68 9.56 7.51
C TYR A 137 11.16 9.16 6.14
N PRO A 138 11.77 8.16 5.49
CA PRO A 138 11.18 7.64 4.27
C PRO A 138 9.78 7.16 4.66
N GLU A 139 8.75 7.61 3.92
CA GLU A 139 7.43 7.01 4.10
C GLU A 139 7.62 5.51 3.90
N PRO A 140 7.18 4.65 4.86
CA PRO A 140 7.16 3.23 4.59
C PRO A 140 6.45 3.08 3.25
N PRO A 141 7.02 2.33 2.28
CA PRO A 141 6.45 2.25 0.94
C PRO A 141 4.98 1.99 1.15
N LYS A 142 4.14 2.94 0.70
CA LYS A 142 2.69 2.80 0.85
C LYS A 142 2.43 1.39 0.40
N LYS A 143 2.03 0.49 1.32
CA LYS A 143 1.59 -0.85 0.94
C LYS A 143 0.60 -0.53 -0.16
N SER A 144 0.97 -0.79 -1.42
CA SER A 144 0.17 -0.39 -2.57
C SER A 144 -1.17 -1.01 -2.28
N GLY A 145 -2.10 -0.19 -1.78
CA GLY A 145 -3.16 -0.69 -0.91
C GLY A 145 -3.84 -1.75 -1.72
N ALA A 146 -3.65 -3.03 -1.33
CA ALA A 146 -3.68 -4.17 -2.24
C ALA A 146 -4.73 -3.85 -3.27
N VAL A 147 -4.30 -3.46 -4.49
CA VAL A 147 -5.21 -2.87 -5.49
C VAL A 147 -6.41 -3.77 -5.38
N ARG A 148 -7.53 -3.22 -4.91
CA ARG A 148 -8.78 -3.97 -4.92
C ARG A 148 -8.92 -4.22 -6.40
N ARG A 149 -8.44 -5.38 -6.86
CA ARG A 149 -8.74 -5.91 -8.16
C ARG A 149 -10.22 -6.05 -8.01
N ASP A 150 -10.94 -5.04 -8.53
CA ASP A 150 -12.33 -5.21 -8.88
C ASP A 150 -12.39 -6.62 -9.47
N PRO A 151 -13.15 -7.56 -8.87
CA PRO A 151 -13.44 -8.80 -9.59
C PRO A 151 -13.84 -8.32 -10.98
N GLY A 152 -13.01 -8.64 -11.99
CA GLY A 152 -13.24 -8.16 -13.34
C GLY A 152 -14.71 -8.39 -13.67
N ASN A 153 -15.33 -7.47 -14.41
CA ASN A 153 -16.77 -7.54 -14.64
C ASN A 153 -17.15 -8.93 -15.22
N PRO A 154 -17.83 -9.81 -14.45
CA PRO A 154 -18.10 -11.15 -14.93
C PRO A 154 -19.28 -11.19 -15.90
N CYS A 155 -20.02 -10.09 -16.03
CA CYS A 155 -20.92 -9.85 -17.16
C CYS A 155 -20.33 -8.75 -18.05
N ASP A 156 -19.03 -8.80 -18.34
CA ASP A 156 -18.48 -8.00 -19.43
C ASP A 156 -18.94 -8.56 -20.78
N GLY A 157 -19.06 -7.70 -21.79
CA GLY A 157 -19.62 -8.09 -23.07
C GLY A 157 -19.96 -6.92 -23.98
N PRO A 158 -20.33 -7.20 -25.25
CA PRO A 158 -20.56 -6.19 -26.28
C PRO A 158 -21.78 -5.32 -25.99
N VAL A 159 -22.70 -5.82 -25.16
CA VAL A 159 -23.85 -5.09 -24.64
C VAL A 159 -23.61 -4.87 -23.16
N GLN A 160 -24.01 -3.72 -22.64
CA GLN A 160 -24.07 -3.41 -21.22
C GLN A 160 -25.38 -2.71 -20.93
N ASN A 161 -26.28 -3.38 -20.21
CA ASN A 161 -27.58 -2.85 -19.84
C ASN A 161 -27.67 -2.70 -18.33
N GLY A 162 -27.93 -1.48 -17.88
CA GLY A 162 -27.95 -1.14 -16.47
C GLY A 162 -27.83 0.38 -16.24
N PRO A 163 -27.91 0.83 -14.99
CA PRO A 163 -28.16 0.02 -13.80
C PRO A 163 -29.60 -0.49 -13.73
N TYR A 164 -29.80 -1.63 -13.08
CA TYR A 164 -31.12 -2.18 -12.76
C TYR A 164 -31.81 -1.33 -11.68
N GLN A 165 -33.11 -1.14 -11.83
CA GLN A 165 -33.95 -0.48 -10.83
C GLN A 165 -34.32 -1.48 -9.73
N LYS A 166 -34.42 -1.00 -8.50
CA LYS A 166 -34.70 -1.84 -7.32
C LYS A 166 -35.92 -1.33 -6.56
N ARG A 167 -36.77 -2.24 -6.10
CA ARG A 167 -37.96 -1.95 -5.28
C ARG A 167 -37.95 -2.83 -4.03
N SER A 168 -38.11 -2.21 -2.86
CA SER A 168 -38.19 -2.94 -1.58
C SER A 168 -38.90 -2.11 -0.52
N ASN A 169 -39.43 -2.78 0.51
CA ASN A 169 -39.79 -2.11 1.75
C ASN A 169 -38.54 -1.77 2.60
N ALA A 170 -38.70 -0.98 3.66
CA ALA A 170 -37.59 -0.55 4.51
C ALA A 170 -36.83 -1.72 5.16
N LYS A 171 -37.55 -2.78 5.57
CA LYS A 171 -36.98 -3.97 6.22
C LYS A 171 -36.17 -4.86 5.27
N SER A 172 -36.52 -4.87 3.98
CA SER A 172 -35.88 -5.73 2.97
C SER A 172 -34.69 -5.07 2.27
N LYS A 173 -34.43 -3.78 2.50
CA LYS A 173 -33.35 -3.04 1.82
C LYS A 173 -31.97 -3.67 2.03
N SER A 174 -31.75 -4.34 3.15
CA SER A 174 -30.47 -4.97 3.50
C SER A 174 -30.13 -6.25 2.72
N ILE A 175 -31.11 -6.90 2.10
CA ILE A 175 -30.90 -8.16 1.34
C ILE A 175 -30.74 -7.90 -0.17
N GLY A 176 -30.89 -6.66 -0.63
CA GLY A 176 -30.83 -6.32 -2.05
C GLY A 176 -29.41 -6.11 -2.54
N PRO A 177 -29.13 -6.33 -3.83
CA PRO A 177 -27.86 -5.94 -4.42
C PRO A 177 -27.72 -4.41 -4.39
N TYR A 178 -26.50 -3.90 -4.34
CA TYR A 178 -26.27 -2.46 -4.48
C TYR A 178 -26.23 -2.03 -5.95
N GLU A 179 -25.87 -2.94 -6.86
CA GLU A 179 -25.78 -2.70 -8.30
C GLU A 179 -26.25 -3.94 -9.07
N GLY A 180 -26.86 -3.74 -10.23
CA GLY A 180 -27.25 -4.81 -11.14
C GLY A 180 -27.14 -4.36 -12.60
N TRP A 181 -26.67 -5.25 -13.45
CA TRP A 181 -26.48 -5.01 -14.89
C TRP A 181 -26.52 -6.35 -15.65
N ASP A 182 -26.64 -6.30 -16.96
CA ASP A 182 -26.54 -7.48 -17.82
C ASP A 182 -25.74 -7.16 -19.09
N ASN A 183 -25.23 -8.21 -19.74
CA ASN A 183 -24.57 -8.10 -21.06
C ASN A 183 -25.40 -8.65 -22.21
N GLY A 184 -26.72 -8.73 -22.04
CA GLY A 184 -27.63 -9.38 -22.97
C GLY A 184 -27.71 -10.90 -22.84
N MET A 185 -26.86 -11.54 -22.04
CA MET A 185 -26.82 -13.00 -21.84
C MET A 185 -26.75 -13.40 -20.37
N LEU A 186 -25.87 -12.75 -19.61
CA LEU A 186 -25.70 -12.93 -18.17
C LEU A 186 -26.20 -11.70 -17.45
N THR A 187 -26.90 -11.90 -16.33
CA THR A 187 -27.27 -10.81 -15.41
C THR A 187 -26.41 -10.86 -14.17
N CYS A 188 -25.74 -9.76 -13.85
CA CYS A 188 -24.87 -9.62 -12.69
C CYS A 188 -25.52 -8.76 -11.61
N PHE A 189 -25.40 -9.21 -10.36
CA PHE A 189 -25.84 -8.48 -9.18
C PHE A 189 -24.72 -8.39 -8.16
N ARG A 190 -24.30 -7.16 -7.83
CA ARG A 190 -23.20 -6.92 -6.90
C ARG A 190 -23.73 -6.65 -5.50
N PHE A 191 -23.19 -7.39 -4.54
CA PHE A 191 -23.56 -7.33 -3.13
C PHE A 191 -22.42 -6.79 -2.30
N THR A 192 -22.74 -6.19 -1.15
CA THR A 192 -21.73 -5.84 -0.14
C THR A 192 -21.18 -7.13 0.48
N GLY A 193 -19.90 -7.13 0.87
CA GLY A 193 -19.24 -8.32 1.42
C GLY A 193 -19.82 -8.80 2.77
N ASN A 194 -20.51 -7.92 3.50
CA ASN A 194 -20.98 -8.17 4.86
C ASN A 194 -22.52 -8.28 4.95
N GLY A 195 -23.22 -8.35 3.80
CA GLY A 195 -24.67 -8.45 3.75
C GLY A 195 -25.17 -9.90 3.72
N PRO A 196 -26.39 -10.17 4.23
CA PRO A 196 -27.02 -11.48 4.10
C PRO A 196 -27.23 -11.85 2.63
N ARG A 197 -27.00 -13.11 2.26
CA ARG A 197 -27.17 -13.63 0.89
C ARG A 197 -28.58 -14.20 0.70
N PRO A 198 -29.44 -13.58 -0.13
CA PRO A 198 -30.77 -14.08 -0.44
C PRO A 198 -30.75 -15.21 -1.48
N THR A 199 -31.84 -15.95 -1.59
CA THR A 199 -32.14 -16.79 -2.77
C THR A 199 -32.67 -15.90 -3.88
N LEU A 200 -32.19 -16.11 -5.12
CA LEU A 200 -32.62 -15.34 -6.28
C LEU A 200 -33.61 -16.13 -7.12
N TYR A 201 -34.72 -15.49 -7.43
CA TYR A 201 -35.75 -16.00 -8.31
C TYR A 201 -35.86 -15.12 -9.55
N GLN A 202 -36.08 -15.74 -10.70
CA GLN A 202 -36.49 -15.08 -11.92
C GLN A 202 -38.02 -15.17 -12.04
N VAL A 203 -38.66 -14.06 -12.36
CA VAL A 203 -40.10 -14.03 -12.65
C VAL A 203 -40.31 -14.27 -14.13
N LEU A 204 -41.10 -15.28 -14.46
CA LEU A 204 -41.45 -15.68 -15.82
C LEU A 204 -42.54 -14.76 -16.41
N PRO A 205 -42.75 -14.78 -17.74
CA PRO A 205 -43.77 -13.93 -18.39
C PRO A 205 -45.21 -14.16 -17.88
N ASP A 206 -45.51 -15.35 -17.37
CA ASP A 206 -46.79 -15.70 -16.75
C ASP A 206 -46.92 -15.22 -15.28
N GLY A 207 -45.89 -14.57 -14.76
CA GLY A 207 -45.82 -14.05 -13.40
C GLY A 207 -45.39 -15.07 -12.33
N THR A 208 -45.13 -16.33 -12.72
CA THR A 208 -44.61 -17.35 -11.80
C THR A 208 -43.11 -17.15 -11.52
N GLU A 209 -42.63 -17.71 -10.42
CA GLU A 209 -41.22 -17.62 -10.00
C GLU A 209 -40.51 -18.96 -10.21
N THR A 210 -39.32 -18.91 -10.80
CA THR A 210 -38.37 -20.03 -10.82
C THR A 210 -37.07 -19.62 -10.14
N VAL A 211 -36.34 -20.56 -9.54
CA VAL A 211 -35.01 -20.28 -8.99
C VAL A 211 -34.09 -19.96 -10.17
N ALA A 212 -33.35 -18.85 -10.07
CA ALA A 212 -32.41 -18.45 -11.10
C ALA A 212 -31.17 -19.36 -11.09
N ASP A 213 -30.77 -19.86 -12.26
CA ASP A 213 -29.49 -20.56 -12.40
C ASP A 213 -28.35 -19.55 -12.26
N MET A 214 -27.46 -19.77 -11.29
CA MET A 214 -26.48 -18.76 -10.88
C MET A 214 -25.19 -19.37 -10.33
N HIS A 215 -24.13 -18.56 -10.36
CA HIS A 215 -22.92 -18.79 -9.58
C HIS A 215 -22.43 -17.49 -8.94
N ASN A 216 -21.52 -17.61 -7.99
CA ASN A 216 -20.92 -16.46 -7.32
C ASN A 216 -19.49 -16.25 -7.83
N GLU A 217 -19.18 -15.03 -8.27
CA GLU A 217 -17.82 -14.58 -8.53
C GLU A 217 -17.47 -13.45 -7.55
N LYS A 218 -16.75 -13.81 -6.48
CA LYS A 218 -16.47 -12.94 -5.34
C LYS A 218 -17.74 -12.32 -4.75
N ASN A 219 -17.93 -11.00 -4.93
CA ASN A 219 -19.10 -10.26 -4.44
C ASN A 219 -20.17 -10.01 -5.53
N VAL A 220 -20.02 -10.62 -6.70
CA VAL A 220 -21.00 -10.57 -7.79
C VAL A 220 -21.69 -11.93 -7.90
N VAL A 221 -23.02 -11.92 -7.93
CA VAL A 221 -23.85 -13.06 -8.31
C VAL A 221 -24.08 -12.97 -9.81
N VAL A 222 -23.73 -14.01 -10.55
CA VAL A 222 -23.86 -14.10 -12.00
C VAL A 222 -24.99 -15.08 -12.31
N VAL A 223 -26.06 -14.56 -12.91
CA VAL A 223 -27.22 -15.33 -13.38
C VAL A 223 -27.03 -15.70 -14.84
N HIS A 224 -27.25 -16.97 -15.16
CA HIS A 224 -27.21 -17.49 -16.52
C HIS A 224 -28.53 -17.20 -17.22
N GLY A 225 -28.65 -15.99 -17.76
CA GLY A 225 -29.84 -15.51 -18.46
C GLY A 225 -30.14 -14.04 -18.17
N VAL A 226 -30.99 -13.46 -19.01
CA VAL A 226 -31.58 -12.12 -18.80
C VAL A 226 -33.07 -12.26 -18.52
N GLY A 227 -33.53 -11.57 -17.48
CA GLY A 227 -34.92 -11.62 -17.02
C GLY A 227 -35.54 -10.22 -16.91
N GLN A 228 -36.86 -10.14 -17.07
CA GLN A 228 -37.60 -8.88 -16.95
C GLN A 228 -37.76 -8.43 -15.50
N LEU A 229 -37.73 -9.38 -14.56
CA LEU A 229 -37.89 -9.12 -13.15
C LEU A 229 -37.24 -10.25 -12.35
N PHE A 230 -36.44 -9.86 -11.36
CA PHE A 230 -35.81 -10.76 -10.40
C PHE A 230 -36.31 -10.44 -8.99
N ARG A 231 -36.42 -11.48 -8.16
CA ARG A 231 -36.83 -11.40 -6.76
C ARG A 231 -35.77 -12.02 -5.87
N PHE A 232 -35.22 -11.22 -4.97
CA PHE A 232 -34.32 -11.65 -3.91
C PHE A 232 -35.16 -11.92 -2.67
N ARG A 233 -35.16 -13.17 -2.19
CA ARG A 233 -35.94 -13.59 -1.02
C ARG A 233 -35.02 -14.09 0.08
N LEU A 234 -35.32 -13.67 1.31
CA LEU A 234 -34.71 -14.21 2.52
C LEU A 234 -35.74 -14.22 3.63
N ASN A 235 -36.24 -15.41 3.99
CA ASN A 235 -37.39 -15.57 4.87
C ASN A 235 -38.58 -14.72 4.38
N GLY A 236 -39.08 -13.79 5.20
CA GLY A 236 -40.16 -12.86 4.84
C GLY A 236 -39.71 -11.58 4.11
N LEU A 237 -38.41 -11.42 3.80
CA LEU A 237 -37.87 -10.24 3.13
C LEU A 237 -37.86 -10.43 1.61
N VAL A 238 -38.22 -9.39 0.86
CA VAL A 238 -38.26 -9.40 -0.60
C VAL A 238 -37.72 -8.09 -1.17
N VAL A 239 -36.79 -8.21 -2.13
CA VAL A 239 -36.35 -7.10 -2.99
C VAL A 239 -36.59 -7.51 -4.43
N GLU A 240 -37.15 -6.60 -5.22
CA GLU A 240 -37.36 -6.81 -6.64
C GLU A 240 -36.38 -5.96 -7.44
N THR A 241 -35.86 -6.50 -8.53
CA THR A 241 -35.01 -5.75 -9.45
C THR A 241 -35.42 -6.00 -10.89
N ARG A 242 -35.44 -4.93 -11.69
CA ARG A 242 -35.77 -4.98 -13.11
C ARG A 242 -34.75 -4.18 -13.92
N PRO A 243 -34.43 -4.58 -15.15
CA PRO A 243 -33.61 -3.77 -16.03
C PRO A 243 -34.32 -2.48 -16.41
N THR A 244 -33.54 -1.44 -16.72
CA THR A 244 -34.08 -0.14 -17.15
C THR A 244 -34.54 -0.17 -18.62
N ALA A 245 -33.91 -1.00 -19.45
CA ALA A 245 -34.32 -1.29 -20.82
C ALA A 245 -34.30 -2.80 -21.08
N GLN A 246 -35.11 -3.28 -22.01
CA GLN A 246 -35.04 -4.66 -22.48
C GLN A 246 -34.08 -4.72 -23.67
N VAL A 247 -32.98 -5.46 -23.52
CA VAL A 247 -32.05 -5.68 -24.63
C VAL A 247 -32.21 -7.13 -25.10
N ASN A 248 -32.60 -7.30 -26.35
CA ASN A 248 -32.70 -8.62 -26.97
C ASN A 248 -31.43 -8.86 -27.78
N THR A 249 -30.63 -9.85 -27.38
CA THR A 249 -29.37 -10.19 -28.09
C THR A 249 -29.47 -11.57 -28.73
N GLY A 250 -28.76 -11.75 -29.84
CA GLY A 250 -28.67 -13.03 -30.54
C GLY A 250 -27.78 -14.05 -29.81
N TYR A 251 -27.68 -15.26 -30.37
CA TYR A 251 -26.88 -16.35 -29.84
C TYR A 251 -25.37 -16.00 -29.77
N ASN A 252 -24.70 -16.33 -28.65
CA ASN A 252 -23.25 -16.15 -28.50
C ASN A 252 -22.47 -17.38 -28.95
N PHE A 253 -21.47 -17.19 -29.80
CA PHE A 253 -20.52 -18.24 -30.16
C PHE A 253 -19.33 -18.36 -29.18
N ASN A 254 -19.08 -17.34 -28.35
CA ASN A 254 -17.97 -17.33 -27.37
C ASN A 254 -18.41 -17.92 -26.03
N GLY A 255 -18.78 -19.20 -26.04
CA GLY A 255 -19.16 -19.95 -24.84
C GLY A 255 -18.12 -19.82 -23.72
N THR A 256 -18.63 -19.51 -22.53
CA THR A 256 -17.92 -19.33 -21.24
C THR A 256 -17.10 -18.06 -21.10
N THR A 257 -17.37 -17.39 -19.99
CA THR A 257 -16.75 -16.15 -19.49
C THR A 257 -15.23 -16.21 -19.31
N THR A 258 -14.60 -17.35 -19.59
CA THR A 258 -13.16 -17.61 -19.48
C THR A 258 -12.43 -17.60 -20.83
N GLY A 259 -13.15 -17.55 -21.96
CA GLY A 259 -12.57 -17.65 -23.30
C GLY A 259 -12.15 -19.07 -23.69
N GLU A 260 -12.62 -20.09 -22.97
CA GLU A 260 -12.31 -21.49 -23.22
C GLU A 260 -13.35 -22.14 -24.16
N ILE A 261 -12.87 -22.80 -25.21
CA ILE A 261 -13.72 -23.55 -26.14
C ILE A 261 -13.71 -25.05 -25.79
N ARG A 262 -14.89 -25.68 -25.78
CA ARG A 262 -15.00 -27.15 -25.70
C ARG A 262 -14.82 -27.75 -27.10
N GLU A 263 -13.73 -28.49 -27.30
CA GLU A 263 -13.53 -29.29 -28.51
C GLU A 263 -14.02 -30.73 -28.30
N LEU A 264 -14.80 -31.25 -29.24
CA LEU A 264 -15.17 -32.66 -29.30
C LEU A 264 -13.97 -33.46 -29.81
N LYS A 265 -13.31 -34.20 -28.91
CA LYS A 265 -12.36 -35.24 -29.34
C LYS A 265 -13.14 -36.41 -29.93
N HIS A 266 -13.08 -36.58 -31.24
CA HIS A 266 -13.42 -37.86 -31.84
C HIS A 266 -12.32 -38.86 -31.49
N ALA A 267 -12.72 -40.00 -30.91
CA ALA A 267 -11.82 -41.11 -30.65
C ALA A 267 -11.32 -41.64 -32.01
N GLU A 268 -10.01 -41.65 -32.21
CA GLU A 268 -9.41 -42.36 -33.33
C GLU A 268 -9.76 -43.85 -33.19
N GLN A 269 -10.21 -44.42 -34.31
CA GLN A 269 -10.67 -45.80 -34.45
C GLN A 269 -9.58 -46.84 -34.16
#